data_AF-A0AAW0XZE4-F1
#
_entry.id   AF-A0AAW0XZE4-F1
#
_cell.length_a   1.000
_cell.length_b   1.000
_cell.length_c   1.000
_cell.angle_alpha   90.00
_cell.angle_beta   90.00
_cell.angle_gamma   90.00
#
_symmetry.space_group_name_H-M   'P 1'
#
loop_
_entity.id
_entity.type
_entity.pdbx_description
1 polymer ?
#
loop_
_entity_poly.entity_id
_entity_poly.type
_entity_poly.pdbx_seq_one_letter_code
_entity_poly.pdbx_strand_id
1 'polypeptide(L)'
;ALPEPVIPYSLYHAALEATPNFSLCKDIIYKLPDYHRNVFTYLMAFLKELLNHSEDNNLDAKTLALVFGSILLREPVNAASDRRTSPQAVERKKQTFVHHFLMNEYE
;
A
#
# COMPACT_ATOMS: atom_id res chain seq x y z
N ALA A 1 -3.76 -16.57 -5.65
CA ALA A 1 -3.14 -15.28 -5.22
C ALA A 1 -1.63 -15.45 -5.19
N LEU A 2 -0.85 -14.36 -5.28
CA LEU A 2 0.63 -14.44 -5.19
C LEU A 2 1.05 -15.11 -3.87
N PRO A 3 2.10 -15.95 -3.83
CA PRO A 3 2.63 -16.47 -2.58
C PRO A 3 3.18 -15.33 -1.69
N GLU A 4 4.00 -14.46 -2.28
CA GLU A 4 4.53 -13.24 -1.62
C GLU A 4 3.70 -12.01 -2.06
N PRO A 5 3.21 -11.16 -1.14
CA PRO A 5 2.54 -9.92 -1.50
C PRO A 5 3.48 -8.93 -2.19
N VAL A 6 2.92 -7.93 -2.88
CA VAL A 6 3.72 -6.89 -3.56
C VAL A 6 4.62 -6.14 -2.57
N ILE A 7 4.09 -5.80 -1.38
CA ILE A 7 4.93 -5.44 -0.24
C ILE A 7 5.25 -6.74 0.51
N PRO A 8 6.50 -7.23 0.49
CA PRO A 8 6.86 -8.49 1.11
C PRO A 8 6.52 -8.55 2.60
N TYR A 9 6.25 -9.75 3.12
CA TYR A 9 5.91 -9.95 4.53
C TYR A 9 6.98 -9.42 5.48
N SER A 10 8.26 -9.46 5.07
CA SER A 10 9.38 -8.90 5.83
C SER A 10 9.32 -7.38 6.02
N LEU A 11 8.63 -6.66 5.13
CA LEU A 11 8.47 -5.21 5.17
C LEU A 11 7.06 -4.77 5.63
N TYR A 12 6.15 -5.71 5.87
CA TYR A 12 4.75 -5.43 6.22
C TYR A 12 4.61 -4.47 7.42
N HIS A 13 5.21 -4.81 8.57
CA HIS A 13 5.11 -3.97 9.77
C HIS A 13 5.79 -2.61 9.58
N ALA A 14 6.95 -2.58 8.92
CA ALA A 14 7.66 -1.34 8.63
C ALA A 14 6.83 -0.41 7.74
N ALA A 15 6.09 -0.96 6.77
CA ALA A 15 5.16 -0.21 5.93
C ALA A 15 4.00 0.40 6.74
N LEU A 16 3.44 -0.35 7.69
CA LEU A 16 2.37 0.16 8.56
C LEU A 16 2.86 1.28 9.50
N GLU A 17 4.08 1.19 10.02
CA GLU A 17 4.63 2.25 10.88
C GLU A 17 5.12 3.48 10.10
N ALA A 18 5.36 3.35 8.80
CA ALA A 18 5.77 4.46 7.94
C ALA A 18 4.63 5.44 7.61
N THR A 19 3.35 5.03 7.75
CA THR A 19 2.19 5.78 7.28
C THR A 19 2.04 7.22 7.81
N PRO A 20 2.54 7.62 8.99
CA PRO A 20 2.51 9.01 9.42
C PRO A 20 3.34 9.96 8.55
N ASN A 21 4.30 9.46 7.75
CA ASN A 21 5.19 10.28 6.93
C ASN A 21 5.42 9.66 5.54
N PHE A 22 5.01 10.35 4.47
CA PHE A 22 5.18 9.87 3.11
C PHE A 22 6.65 9.55 2.74
N SER A 23 7.62 10.32 3.24
CA SER A 23 9.04 10.04 2.99
C SER A 23 9.45 8.68 3.55
N LEU A 24 8.94 8.28 4.72
CA LEU A 24 9.19 6.94 5.27
C LEU A 24 8.53 5.86 4.41
N CYS A 25 7.34 6.13 3.86
CA CYS A 25 6.71 5.19 2.92
C CYS A 25 7.58 4.97 1.68
N LYS A 26 8.20 6.03 1.13
CA LYS A 26 9.13 5.91 -0.01
C LYS A 26 10.34 5.06 0.33
N ASP A 27 10.91 5.20 1.54
CA ASP A 27 12.03 4.35 1.99
C ASP A 27 11.67 2.86 1.99
N ILE A 28 10.41 2.50 2.24
CA ILE A 28 9.95 1.12 2.12
C ILE A 28 10.01 0.65 0.67
N ILE A 29 9.58 1.48 -0.28
CA ILE A 29 9.59 1.13 -1.70
C ILE A 29 11.03 1.02 -2.24
N TYR A 30 11.96 1.85 -1.78
CA TYR A 30 13.38 1.73 -2.15
C TYR A 30 14.05 0.46 -1.60
N LYS A 31 13.52 -0.13 -0.54
CA LYS A 31 14.01 -1.41 0.03
C LYS A 31 13.45 -2.64 -0.68
N LEU A 32 12.48 -2.47 -1.58
CA LEU A 32 11.91 -3.59 -2.32
C LEU A 32 12.92 -4.18 -3.31
N PRO A 33 12.95 -5.51 -3.48
CA PRO A 33 13.58 -6.12 -4.64
C PRO A 33 13.02 -5.52 -5.94
N ASP A 34 13.85 -5.42 -6.98
CA ASP A 34 13.51 -4.71 -8.23
C ASP A 34 12.18 -5.16 -8.83
N TYR A 35 11.90 -6.46 -8.85
CA TYR A 35 10.66 -6.98 -9.41
C TYR A 35 9.41 -6.60 -8.58
N HIS A 36 9.50 -6.56 -7.26
CA HIS A 36 8.42 -6.05 -6.40
C HIS A 36 8.23 -4.55 -6.59
N ARG A 37 9.33 -3.79 -6.67
CA ARG A 37 9.29 -2.34 -6.91
C ARG A 37 8.63 -2.02 -8.25
N ASN A 38 9.02 -2.70 -9.33
CA ASN A 38 8.45 -2.49 -10.65
C ASN A 38 6.94 -2.75 -10.67
N VAL A 39 6.48 -3.83 -10.04
CA VAL A 39 5.04 -4.13 -9.92
C VAL A 39 4.33 -3.05 -9.10
N PHE A 40 4.90 -2.62 -7.97
CA PHE A 40 4.33 -1.55 -7.17
C PHE A 40 4.20 -0.25 -7.96
N THR A 41 5.28 0.20 -8.61
CA THR A 41 5.29 1.43 -9.43
C THR A 41 4.27 1.35 -10.56
N TYR A 42 4.21 0.23 -11.29
CA TYR A 42 3.24 0.04 -12.36
C TYR A 42 1.80 0.12 -11.84
N LEU A 43 1.50 -0.53 -10.72
CA LEU A 43 0.17 -0.47 -10.11
C LEU A 43 -0.17 0.95 -9.66
N MET A 44 0.76 1.69 -9.05
CA MET A 44 0.50 3.09 -8.66
C MET A 44 0.23 3.98 -9.87
N ALA A 45 0.97 3.80 -10.97
CA ALA A 45 0.72 4.51 -12.22
C ALA A 45 -0.65 4.16 -12.82
N PHE A 46 -1.01 2.88 -12.85
CA PHE A 46 -2.32 2.43 -13.33
C PHE A 46 -3.48 2.98 -12.48
N LEU A 47 -3.35 2.96 -11.15
CA LEU A 47 -4.39 3.49 -10.26
C LEU A 47 -4.54 5.00 -10.39
N LYS A 48 -3.44 5.74 -10.60
CA LYS A 48 -3.52 7.17 -10.93
C LYS A 48 -4.23 7.43 -12.24
N GLU A 49 -4.00 6.59 -13.25
CA GLU A 49 -4.74 6.70 -14.51
C GLU A 49 -6.25 6.48 -14.29
N LEU A 50 -6.65 5.52 -13.46
CA LEU A 50 -8.08 5.37 -13.10
C LEU A 50 -8.66 6.63 -12.46
N LEU A 51 -7.89 7.34 -11.64
CA LEU A 51 -8.33 8.59 -11.02
C LEU A 51 -8.50 9.73 -12.03
N ASN A 52 -7.75 9.74 -13.13
CA ASN A 52 -7.92 10.69 -14.23
C ASN A 52 -9.27 10.51 -14.96
N HIS A 53 -9.89 9.33 -14.86
CA HIS A 53 -11.21 9.01 -15.43
C HIS A 53 -12.29 8.88 -14.35
N SER A 54 -12.11 9.52 -13.19
CA SER A 54 -13.00 9.38 -12.03
C SER A 54 -14.45 9.82 -12.29
N GLU A 55 -14.67 10.79 -13.19
CA GLU A 55 -16.02 11.22 -13.61
C GLU A 55 -16.78 10.10 -14.35
N ASP A 56 -16.07 9.25 -15.08
CA ASP A 56 -16.66 8.17 -15.88
C ASP A 56 -16.78 6.86 -15.09
N ASN A 57 -15.77 6.52 -14.29
CA ASN A 57 -15.69 5.24 -13.59
C ASN A 57 -16.16 5.29 -12.12
N ASN A 58 -16.43 6.48 -11.58
CA ASN A 58 -16.87 6.71 -10.20
C ASN A 58 -15.90 6.18 -9.13
N LEU A 59 -14.59 6.08 -9.45
CA LEU A 59 -13.56 5.66 -8.50
C LEU A 59 -12.88 6.88 -7.88
N ASP A 60 -12.80 6.89 -6.55
CA ASP A 60 -11.99 7.85 -5.81
C ASP A 60 -10.74 7.19 -5.18
N ALA A 61 -9.77 8.02 -4.81
CA ALA A 61 -8.52 7.53 -4.27
C ALA A 61 -8.68 6.80 -2.94
N LYS A 62 -9.70 7.16 -2.15
CA LYS A 62 -9.99 6.53 -0.87
C LYS A 62 -10.44 5.09 -1.06
N THR A 63 -11.29 4.85 -2.06
CA THR A 63 -11.82 3.54 -2.45
C THR A 63 -10.71 2.67 -3.03
N LEU A 64 -9.92 3.21 -3.97
CA LEU A 64 -8.78 2.49 -4.54
C LEU A 64 -7.76 2.12 -3.46
N ALA A 65 -7.42 3.06 -2.57
CA ALA A 65 -6.49 2.80 -1.49
C ALA A 65 -7.00 1.78 -0.47
N LEU A 66 -8.31 1.74 -0.20
CA LEU A 66 -8.90 0.72 0.68
C LEU A 66 -8.76 -0.67 0.07
N VAL A 67 -9.18 -0.83 -1.20
CA VAL A 67 -9.14 -2.11 -1.89
C VAL A 67 -7.70 -2.59 -2.07
N PHE A 68 -6.84 -1.75 -2.65
CA PHE A 68 -5.45 -2.12 -2.93
C PHE A 68 -4.58 -2.19 -1.67
N GLY A 69 -4.91 -1.44 -0.61
CA GLY A 69 -4.24 -1.57 0.68
C GLY A 69 -4.29 -3.01 1.20
N SER A 70 -5.48 -3.63 1.19
CA SER A 70 -5.67 -5.02 1.62
C SER A 70 -4.96 -6.06 0.74
N ILE A 71 -4.81 -5.76 -0.57
CA ILE A 71 -4.19 -6.65 -1.56
C ILE A 71 -2.66 -6.58 -1.51
N LEU A 72 -2.11 -5.36 -1.42
CA LEU A 72 -0.67 -5.10 -1.47
C LEU A 72 0.01 -5.37 -0.13
N LEU A 73 -0.69 -5.13 0.98
CA LEU A 73 -0.22 -5.32 2.36
C LEU A 73 -1.02 -6.43 3.04
N ARG A 74 -0.73 -7.69 2.66
CA ARG A 74 -1.35 -8.85 3.31
C ARG A 74 -0.66 -9.16 4.62
N GLU A 75 -1.46 -9.47 5.64
CA GLU A 75 -0.96 -9.81 6.96
C GLU A 75 -0.22 -11.17 6.93
N PRO A 76 0.97 -11.28 7.54
CA PRO A 76 1.66 -12.57 7.67
C PRO A 76 0.89 -13.53 8.59
N VAL A 77 0.72 -14.79 8.18
CA VAL A 77 -0.06 -15.82 8.90
C VAL A 77 0.47 -16.09 10.32
N ASN A 78 1.77 -15.89 10.54
CA ASN A 78 2.45 -16.12 11.81
C ASN A 78 2.95 -14.83 12.46
N ALA A 79 2.49 -13.66 12.00
CA ALA A 79 2.81 -12.43 12.70
C ALA A 79 2.25 -12.55 14.12
N ALA A 80 3.11 -12.44 15.13
CA ALA A 80 2.65 -12.14 16.46
C ALA A 80 1.92 -10.81 16.34
N SER A 81 0.59 -10.86 16.19
CA SER A 81 -0.23 -9.67 16.09
C SER A 81 0.16 -8.83 17.30
N ASP A 82 0.69 -7.64 17.04
CA ASP A 82 0.98 -6.72 18.12
C ASP A 82 -0.37 -6.41 18.74
N ARG A 83 -0.70 -7.11 19.83
CA ARG A 83 -2.03 -7.12 20.47
C ARG A 83 -2.50 -5.73 20.89
N ARG A 84 -1.63 -4.73 20.75
CA ARG A 84 -1.83 -3.31 21.01
C ARG A 84 -2.58 -2.58 19.89
N THR A 85 -2.53 -3.04 18.64
CA THR A 85 -3.15 -2.34 17.50
C THR A 85 -4.43 -3.05 17.07
N SER A 86 -5.54 -2.31 17.02
CA SER A 86 -6.83 -2.88 16.60
C SER A 86 -6.83 -3.25 15.11
N PRO A 87 -7.58 -4.28 14.68
CA PRO A 87 -7.68 -4.65 13.27
C PRO A 87 -8.14 -3.49 12.38
N GLN A 88 -9.03 -2.63 12.89
CA GLN A 88 -9.47 -1.42 12.18
C GLN A 88 -8.35 -0.39 11.99
N ALA A 89 -7.47 -0.22 12.99
CA ALA A 89 -6.33 0.67 12.87
C ALA A 89 -5.31 0.13 11.86
N VAL A 90 -5.10 -1.19 11.82
CA VAL A 90 -4.26 -1.84 10.81
C VAL A 90 -4.81 -1.59 9.40
N GLU A 91 -6.12 -1.78 9.18
CA GLU A 91 -6.71 -1.56 7.85
C GLU A 91 -6.61 -0.09 7.42
N ARG A 92 -6.80 0.85 8.34
CA ARG A 92 -6.58 2.28 8.08
C ARG A 92 -5.13 2.57 7.68
N LYS A 93 -4.15 1.98 8.37
CA LYS A 93 -2.73 2.13 8.02
C LYS A 93 -2.45 1.59 6.61
N LYS A 94 -2.98 0.42 6.24
CA LYS A 94 -2.84 -0.11 4.86
C LYS A 94 -3.42 0.82 3.81
N GLN A 95 -4.62 1.34 4.06
CA GLN A 95 -5.25 2.33 3.21
C GLN A 95 -4.40 3.60 3.09
N THR A 96 -3.95 4.17 4.21
CA THR A 96 -3.12 5.38 4.23
C THR A 96 -1.81 5.18 3.46
N PHE A 97 -1.18 4.01 3.59
CA PHE A 97 0.05 3.69 2.86
C PHE A 97 -0.16 3.84 1.35
N VAL A 98 -1.17 3.19 0.78
CA VAL A 98 -1.45 3.26 -0.67
C VAL A 98 -1.93 4.66 -1.07
N HIS A 99 -2.79 5.28 -0.26
CA HIS A 99 -3.32 6.61 -0.53
C HIS A 99 -2.23 7.66 -0.68
N HIS A 100 -1.16 7.59 0.12
CA HIS A 100 0.01 8.46 -0.03
C HIS A 100 0.59 8.42 -1.44
N PHE A 101 0.75 7.23 -2.03
CA PHE A 101 1.31 7.10 -3.38
C PHE A 101 0.32 7.52 -4.47
N LEU A 102 -0.99 7.48 -4.23
CA LEU A 102 -1.99 7.98 -5.17
C LEU A 102 -2.05 9.51 -5.19
N MET A 103 -1.86 10.16 -4.03
CA MET A 103 -1.99 11.62 -3.89
C MET A 103 -0.69 12.40 -4.13
N ASN A 104 0.47 11.74 -4.05
CA ASN A 104 1.76 12.39 -4.21
C ASN A 104 2.49 11.89 -5.44
N GLU A 105 3.35 12.72 -6.01
CA GLU A 105 4.26 12.31 -7.08
C GLU A 105 5.28 11.30 -6.54
N TYR A 106 5.49 10.24 -7.33
CA TYR A 106 6.41 9.15 -7.05
C TYR A 106 6.97 8.68 -8.39
N GLU A 107 8.30 8.76 -8.54
CA GLU A 107 9.09 8.34 -9.71
C GLU A 107 9.87 7.07 -9.38
#